data_AF-A0A933ZD20-F1
#
_entry.id   AF-A0A933ZD20-F1
#
_cell.length_a   1.000
_cell.length_b   1.000
_cell.length_c   1.000
_cell.angle_alpha   90.00
_cell.angle_beta   90.00
_cell.angle_gamma   90.00
#
_symmetry.space_group_name_H-M   'P 1'
#
loop_
_entity.id
_entity.type
_entity.pdbx_description
1 polymer ?
#
loop_
_entity_poly.entity_id
_entity_poly.type
_entity_poly.pdbx_seq_one_letter_code
_entity_poly.pdbx_strand_id
1 'polypeptide(L)'
;MKRLTCLSLSLRATLLLAVGGVMVLAAASCSDDSGAGAAGSTNDGGSTGGTSNGGGGTGGAANGGTANGGTSNGGTANGGTANGGTANGGSATGGSGGTVEVPNPLTNPTDGPPAGNQNPEATCSVPAEAGLANVSTPKTVVGTGTAASCTSAAVVDAVAQGGVITFNCGADPVTIMMEQTAKIFNDKGPEIVIDGGGLVTLSGMGARRILYMNTCDENQVWTTSHCQDQDHPRLTIQNITFVDGNSKSETEYDGGGAVWIRGGRVRLVNTRFFNNICASEGPDVGGAALRVFSQSAGLPVYVVNTTFGGKDGGYGGIGSNGGGISSIGVSWTIINSLFSYNKAIGNGGNPADPGTPGGGSGGAIYNDGNEMTLSICGTRIEYNEVNAYGSAIFFVSNNHTGDIRIDKSVITNNKGGSWYPKYPQISAHDDTPIVVTDSTIQ
;
A
#
# COMPACT_ATOMS: atom_id res chain seq x y z
N MET A 1 -35.72 35.48 -1.99
CA MET A 1 -36.15 36.18 -3.23
C MET A 1 -34.92 36.72 -3.95
N LYS A 2 -34.72 36.28 -5.21
CA LYS A 2 -33.96 36.87 -6.35
C LYS A 2 -32.62 37.58 -6.04
N ARG A 3 -31.50 36.93 -6.40
CA ARG A 3 -30.70 37.09 -7.65
C ARG A 3 -29.83 38.36 -7.65
N LEU A 4 -28.51 38.19 -7.76
CA LEU A 4 -27.66 39.12 -8.50
C LEU A 4 -26.68 38.34 -9.37
N THR A 5 -26.52 38.86 -10.58
CA THR A 5 -26.04 38.24 -11.81
C THR A 5 -24.55 38.46 -12.07
N CYS A 6 -23.95 37.48 -12.73
CA CYS A 6 -22.63 37.47 -13.34
C CYS A 6 -22.48 38.60 -14.39
N LEU A 7 -21.33 39.29 -14.38
CA LEU A 7 -20.93 40.24 -15.43
C LEU A 7 -19.62 39.78 -16.08
N SER A 8 -19.71 39.64 -17.40
CA SER A 8 -18.70 39.28 -18.39
C SER A 8 -17.41 40.10 -18.33
N LEU A 9 -16.25 39.46 -18.54
CA LEU A 9 -15.03 40.15 -18.96
C LEU A 9 -14.61 39.74 -20.37
N SER A 10 -14.38 40.79 -21.15
CA SER A 10 -14.17 40.89 -22.59
C SER A 10 -12.84 40.29 -23.06
N LEU A 11 -12.92 39.50 -24.13
CA LEU A 11 -11.83 39.07 -24.99
C LEU A 11 -11.26 40.28 -25.77
N ARG A 12 -9.96 40.55 -25.70
CA ARG A 12 -9.24 41.33 -26.72
C ARG A 12 -7.98 40.59 -27.13
N ALA A 13 -8.04 40.00 -28.31
CA ALA A 13 -6.91 39.45 -29.03
C ALA A 13 -6.01 40.59 -29.55
N THR A 14 -4.70 40.47 -29.33
CA THR A 14 -3.69 41.17 -30.14
C THR A 14 -2.76 40.11 -30.72
N LEU A 15 -2.69 40.11 -32.04
CA LEU A 15 -1.91 39.22 -32.89
C LEU A 15 -0.44 39.64 -32.88
N LEU A 16 0.48 38.72 -32.58
CA LEU A 16 1.88 38.79 -33.03
C LEU A 16 2.39 37.39 -33.37
N LEU A 17 3.00 37.27 -34.55
CA LEU A 17 3.44 36.04 -35.18
C LEU A 17 4.67 35.39 -34.51
N ALA A 18 4.62 34.05 -34.49
CA ALA A 18 5.68 33.04 -34.70
C ALA A 18 6.90 33.00 -33.75
N VAL A 19 7.08 31.88 -33.04
CA VAL A 19 8.02 30.76 -33.34
C VAL A 19 7.57 29.54 -32.50
N GLY A 20 7.71 28.33 -33.07
CA GLY A 20 7.04 27.12 -32.63
C GLY A 20 7.44 26.53 -31.26
N GLY A 21 6.49 25.80 -30.70
CA GLY A 21 6.64 24.94 -29.52
C GLY A 21 5.27 24.42 -29.13
N VAL A 22 5.02 23.13 -29.37
CA VAL A 22 3.77 22.45 -29.00
C VAL A 22 3.69 22.40 -27.47
N MET A 23 2.81 23.20 -26.90
CA MET A 23 2.46 23.17 -25.47
C MET A 23 1.18 22.34 -25.34
N VAL A 24 1.29 21.13 -24.78
CA VAL A 24 0.13 20.31 -24.43
C VAL A 24 -0.37 20.79 -23.07
N LEU A 25 -1.54 21.42 -23.07
CA LEU A 25 -2.26 21.83 -21.87
C LEU A 25 -3.02 20.60 -21.32
N ALA A 26 -2.59 20.05 -20.19
CA ALA A 26 -3.37 19.06 -19.47
C ALA A 26 -4.47 19.78 -18.66
N ALA A 27 -5.72 19.67 -19.12
CA ALA A 27 -6.87 20.14 -18.36
C ALA A 27 -7.31 19.03 -17.40
N ALA A 28 -7.27 19.30 -16.10
CA ALA A 28 -7.92 18.48 -15.10
C ALA A 28 -9.44 18.68 -15.21
N SER A 29 -10.17 17.66 -15.64
CA SER A 29 -11.63 17.65 -15.62
C SER A 29 -12.10 16.90 -14.37
N CYS A 30 -12.74 17.63 -13.45
CA CYS A 30 -13.64 17.07 -12.46
C CYS A 30 -14.86 16.49 -13.19
N SER A 31 -15.20 15.23 -12.94
CA SER A 31 -16.45 14.64 -13.41
C SER A 31 -17.34 14.36 -12.20
N ASP A 32 -18.35 15.20 -12.04
CA ASP A 32 -19.60 14.84 -11.38
C ASP A 32 -20.34 13.85 -12.29
N ASP A 33 -20.93 12.78 -11.76
CA ASP A 33 -22.07 12.17 -12.44
C ASP A 33 -23.11 11.65 -11.46
N SER A 34 -24.35 12.06 -11.75
CA SER A 34 -25.57 11.79 -11.02
C SER A 34 -26.61 11.42 -12.06
N GLY A 35 -27.24 10.24 -11.96
CA GLY A 35 -28.39 9.95 -12.82
C GLY A 35 -28.80 8.48 -12.94
N ALA A 36 -29.89 8.14 -12.28
CA ALA A 36 -30.60 6.87 -12.35
C ALA A 36 -31.44 6.71 -13.65
N GLY A 37 -31.76 5.46 -14.01
CA GLY A 37 -33.13 5.10 -14.41
C GLY A 37 -33.39 4.56 -15.83
N ALA A 38 -33.45 3.24 -15.93
CA ALA A 38 -34.46 2.40 -16.60
C ALA A 38 -34.75 2.49 -18.13
N ALA A 39 -34.62 1.35 -18.82
CA ALA A 39 -35.72 0.48 -19.30
C ALA A 39 -35.40 -0.21 -20.65
N GLY A 40 -35.67 -1.54 -20.75
CA GLY A 40 -35.85 -2.22 -22.03
C GLY A 40 -35.43 -3.71 -22.14
N SER A 41 -36.25 -4.64 -21.61
CA SER A 41 -36.92 -5.76 -22.34
C SER A 41 -36.34 -6.16 -23.72
N THR A 42 -36.10 -7.42 -24.16
CA THR A 42 -36.74 -8.74 -23.94
C THR A 42 -36.04 -9.81 -24.81
N ASN A 43 -36.14 -11.09 -24.38
CA ASN A 43 -36.27 -12.36 -25.15
C ASN A 43 -35.11 -12.79 -26.09
N ASP A 44 -34.83 -14.07 -26.36
CA ASP A 44 -35.35 -15.40 -26.02
C ASP A 44 -34.28 -16.42 -26.50
N GLY A 45 -34.28 -17.66 -25.98
CA GLY A 45 -33.77 -18.79 -26.78
C GLY A 45 -32.95 -19.88 -26.06
N GLY A 46 -33.65 -20.91 -25.55
CA GLY A 46 -33.53 -22.24 -26.15
C GLY A 46 -32.41 -23.20 -25.72
N SER A 47 -32.74 -23.96 -24.69
CA SER A 47 -32.37 -25.32 -24.22
C SER A 47 -31.73 -26.38 -25.16
N THR A 48 -31.27 -27.45 -24.47
CA THR A 48 -30.98 -28.86 -24.84
C THR A 48 -29.54 -29.16 -25.28
N GLY A 49 -28.86 -30.22 -24.86
CA GLY A 49 -29.15 -31.38 -24.01
C GLY A 49 -28.13 -32.49 -24.35
N GLY A 50 -27.66 -33.26 -23.37
CA GLY A 50 -26.76 -34.39 -23.64
C GLY A 50 -26.13 -35.04 -22.42
N THR A 51 -26.80 -36.04 -21.85
CA THR A 51 -26.28 -37.02 -20.89
C THR A 51 -25.60 -38.19 -21.60
N SER A 52 -24.50 -38.72 -21.04
CA SER A 52 -24.21 -40.17 -21.06
C SER A 52 -23.31 -40.60 -19.89
N ASN A 53 -23.65 -41.77 -19.36
CA ASN A 53 -23.09 -42.47 -18.19
C ASN A 53 -22.01 -43.47 -18.63
N GLY A 54 -21.13 -43.84 -17.68
CA GLY A 54 -20.75 -45.25 -17.49
C GLY A 54 -19.26 -45.55 -17.30
N GLY A 55 -18.94 -46.27 -16.21
CA GLY A 55 -17.83 -47.22 -16.16
C GLY A 55 -16.93 -47.15 -14.93
N GLY A 56 -17.31 -47.85 -13.85
CA GLY A 56 -16.43 -48.11 -12.70
C GLY A 56 -15.46 -49.28 -12.94
N GLY A 57 -14.39 -49.31 -12.14
CA GLY A 57 -13.43 -50.41 -12.07
C GLY A 57 -12.52 -50.27 -10.85
N THR A 58 -12.77 -51.12 -9.85
CA THR A 58 -12.08 -51.21 -8.56
C THR A 58 -10.90 -52.18 -8.58
N GLY A 59 -9.89 -51.91 -7.74
CA GLY A 59 -9.27 -52.93 -6.88
C GLY A 59 -7.99 -53.61 -7.35
N GLY A 60 -6.94 -53.52 -6.52
CA GLY A 60 -5.73 -54.36 -6.64
C GLY A 60 -4.59 -53.91 -5.74
N ALA A 61 -4.73 -54.10 -4.42
CA ALA A 61 -3.62 -54.06 -3.48
C ALA A 61 -2.94 -55.43 -3.39
N ALA A 62 -1.61 -55.48 -3.36
CA ALA A 62 -0.85 -56.67 -2.95
C ALA A 62 0.38 -56.29 -2.15
N ASN A 63 0.54 -57.00 -1.04
CA ASN A 63 1.49 -56.85 0.06
C ASN A 63 2.94 -57.24 -0.27
N GLY A 64 3.87 -56.62 0.47
CA GLY A 64 4.69 -57.34 1.46
C GLY A 64 6.00 -57.97 0.99
N GLY A 65 7.12 -57.34 1.39
CA GLY A 65 8.43 -57.97 1.43
C GLY A 65 9.28 -57.33 2.53
N THR A 66 9.38 -57.98 3.68
CA THR A 66 10.31 -57.69 4.78
C THR A 66 11.60 -58.49 4.61
N ALA A 67 12.77 -57.86 4.82
CA ALA A 67 14.00 -58.56 5.15
C ALA A 67 14.99 -57.66 5.94
N ASN A 68 15.12 -58.00 7.22
CA ASN A 68 16.27 -57.98 8.14
C ASN A 68 17.44 -56.99 7.97
N GLY A 69 17.68 -56.22 9.04
CA GLY A 69 18.72 -56.57 10.03
C GLY A 69 20.11 -55.97 9.82
N GLY A 70 20.41 -54.90 10.57
CA GLY A 70 21.78 -54.42 10.80
C GLY A 70 21.85 -53.54 12.05
N THR A 71 22.36 -54.10 13.15
CA THR A 71 22.75 -53.37 14.36
C THR A 71 24.13 -52.76 14.18
N SER A 72 24.31 -51.47 14.52
CA SER A 72 25.60 -50.92 14.93
C SER A 72 25.41 -49.79 15.94
N ASN A 73 26.30 -49.77 16.92
CA ASN A 73 26.23 -49.05 18.20
C ASN A 73 26.49 -47.54 18.08
N GLY A 74 25.99 -46.83 19.10
CA GLY A 74 25.96 -45.38 19.24
C GLY A 74 27.30 -44.64 19.39
N GLY A 75 27.21 -43.32 19.37
CA GLY A 75 28.31 -42.42 19.70
C GLY A 75 28.07 -40.92 19.41
N THR A 76 27.16 -40.30 20.16
CA THR A 76 27.13 -38.88 20.57
C THR A 76 27.26 -37.76 19.51
N ALA A 77 26.14 -37.09 19.21
CA ALA A 77 26.12 -35.69 18.76
C ALA A 77 25.33 -34.84 19.78
N ASN A 78 25.94 -33.74 20.21
CA ASN A 78 25.43 -32.79 21.19
C ASN A 78 24.09 -32.17 20.76
N GLY A 79 23.16 -32.11 21.71
CA GLY A 79 21.82 -31.56 21.54
C GLY A 79 21.82 -30.04 21.34
N GLY A 80 21.14 -29.61 20.28
CA GLY A 80 20.48 -28.31 20.20
C GLY A 80 19.00 -28.51 20.47
N THR A 81 18.47 -27.87 21.50
CA THR A 81 17.06 -27.86 21.87
C THR A 81 16.20 -27.22 20.77
N ALA A 82 15.43 -28.03 20.05
CA ALA A 82 14.30 -27.55 19.26
C ALA A 82 13.09 -27.40 20.17
N ASN A 83 12.62 -26.17 20.40
CA ASN A 83 11.34 -25.91 21.04
C ASN A 83 10.22 -26.38 20.11
N GLY A 84 9.65 -27.55 20.43
CA GLY A 84 8.41 -28.02 19.82
C GLY A 84 7.23 -27.18 20.27
N GLY A 85 6.69 -26.35 19.36
CA GLY A 85 5.40 -25.72 19.53
C GLY A 85 4.29 -26.78 19.41
N THR A 86 3.57 -26.99 20.51
CA THR A 86 2.36 -27.81 20.59
C THR A 86 1.25 -27.25 19.70
N ALA A 87 0.80 -28.04 18.72
CA ALA A 87 -0.43 -27.76 17.98
C ALA A 87 -1.64 -28.15 18.84
N ASN A 88 -2.33 -27.17 19.42
CA ASN A 88 -3.66 -27.38 19.99
C ASN A 88 -4.71 -26.99 18.96
N GLY A 89 -5.44 -28.00 18.47
CA GLY A 89 -6.64 -27.82 17.67
C GLY A 89 -7.74 -27.15 18.50
N GLY A 90 -8.17 -25.96 18.07
CA GLY A 90 -9.31 -25.23 18.62
C GLY A 90 -10.51 -25.33 17.67
N SER A 91 -11.57 -25.94 18.16
CA SER A 91 -12.87 -26.11 17.52
C SER A 91 -13.55 -24.76 17.25
N ALA A 92 -14.12 -24.60 16.04
CA ALA A 92 -14.80 -23.39 15.61
C ALA A 92 -16.26 -23.33 16.09
N THR A 93 -16.64 -22.23 16.76
CA THR A 93 -18.03 -21.77 16.83
C THR A 93 -18.10 -20.24 16.95
N GLY A 94 -19.01 -19.62 16.17
CA GLY A 94 -19.57 -18.29 16.44
C GLY A 94 -19.05 -17.16 15.55
N GLY A 95 -19.84 -16.77 14.55
CA GLY A 95 -19.59 -15.61 13.68
C GLY A 95 -19.65 -14.28 14.43
N SER A 96 -18.50 -13.63 14.51
CA SER A 96 -18.27 -12.19 14.62
C SER A 96 -16.86 -11.99 14.05
N GLY A 97 -16.66 -10.99 13.19
CA GLY A 97 -15.48 -10.82 12.34
C GLY A 97 -14.19 -11.39 12.95
N GLY A 98 -13.71 -12.49 12.38
CA GLY A 98 -12.58 -13.23 12.94
C GLY A 98 -11.34 -12.33 13.00
N THR A 99 -10.70 -12.30 14.16
CA THR A 99 -9.39 -11.64 14.30
C THR A 99 -8.30 -12.66 14.02
N VAL A 100 -7.18 -12.19 13.46
CA VAL A 100 -6.04 -13.05 13.09
C VAL A 100 -4.77 -12.55 13.77
N GLU A 101 -3.93 -13.50 14.17
CA GLU A 101 -2.57 -13.18 14.60
C GLU A 101 -1.73 -12.82 13.37
N VAL A 102 -0.93 -11.76 13.49
CA VAL A 102 0.03 -11.35 12.47
C VAL A 102 1.43 -11.48 13.08
N PRO A 103 2.06 -12.67 12.99
CA PRO A 103 3.44 -12.84 13.42
C PRO A 103 4.33 -11.89 12.64
N ASN A 104 5.29 -11.25 13.30
CA ASN A 104 6.22 -10.32 12.66
C ASN A 104 7.57 -11.02 12.42
N PRO A 105 7.84 -11.56 11.20
CA PRO A 105 9.11 -12.22 10.92
C PRO A 105 10.26 -11.23 10.72
N LEU A 106 10.00 -9.92 10.62
CA LEU A 106 10.96 -8.88 10.24
C LEU A 106 11.86 -8.41 11.39
N THR A 107 12.51 -9.35 12.07
CA THR A 107 13.39 -9.03 13.20
C THR A 107 14.72 -8.38 12.77
N ASN A 108 15.19 -8.56 11.51
CA ASN A 108 16.44 -7.93 11.05
C ASN A 108 16.64 -7.84 9.51
N PRO A 109 16.86 -6.65 8.89
CA PRO A 109 17.17 -6.58 7.45
C PRO A 109 18.29 -5.61 6.95
N THR A 110 19.16 -4.92 7.68
CA THR A 110 20.07 -5.36 8.76
C THR A 110 20.41 -4.30 9.84
N ASP A 111 19.84 -3.08 9.80
CA ASP A 111 20.04 -2.03 10.85
C ASP A 111 18.82 -1.10 11.05
N GLY A 112 17.75 -1.30 10.27
CA GLY A 112 16.54 -0.49 10.33
C GLY A 112 15.58 -0.92 11.44
N PRO A 113 14.68 -0.04 11.89
CA PRO A 113 13.68 -0.39 12.88
C PRO A 113 12.81 -1.58 12.42
N PRO A 114 12.28 -2.38 13.36
CA PRO A 114 11.34 -3.45 13.04
C PRO A 114 10.03 -2.90 12.44
N ALA A 115 9.25 -3.79 11.84
CA ALA A 115 7.95 -3.45 11.28
C ALA A 115 6.92 -3.22 12.40
N GLY A 116 6.10 -2.19 12.24
CA GLY A 116 5.01 -1.83 13.13
C GLY A 116 5.42 -1.14 14.42
N ASN A 117 4.41 -0.73 15.19
CA ASN A 117 4.57 -0.09 16.48
C ASN A 117 5.11 -1.09 17.51
N GLN A 118 6.34 -0.84 17.99
CA GLN A 118 7.01 -1.70 18.97
C GLN A 118 6.58 -1.43 20.42
N ASN A 119 5.83 -0.34 20.67
CA ASN A 119 5.46 0.03 22.02
C ASN A 119 4.15 -0.67 22.43
N PRO A 120 4.11 -1.29 23.63
CA PRO A 120 2.96 -2.06 24.11
C PRO A 120 1.77 -1.19 24.57
N GLU A 121 1.86 0.13 24.40
CA GLU A 121 0.92 1.13 24.94
C GLU A 121 -0.51 0.90 24.44
N ALA A 122 -0.69 0.31 23.25
CA ALA A 122 -1.87 -0.45 22.88
C ALA A 122 -1.68 -1.14 21.51
N THR A 123 -2.10 -2.40 21.41
CA THR A 123 -2.23 -3.13 20.14
C THR A 123 -3.71 -3.37 19.84
N CYS A 124 -4.11 -3.15 18.60
CA CYS A 124 -5.44 -3.48 18.12
C CYS A 124 -5.47 -4.86 17.46
N SER A 125 -6.62 -5.52 17.55
CA SER A 125 -6.86 -6.75 16.82
C SER A 125 -6.86 -6.51 15.32
N VAL A 126 -6.25 -7.42 14.57
CA VAL A 126 -6.25 -7.38 13.10
C VAL A 126 -7.43 -8.19 12.59
N PRO A 127 -8.32 -7.63 11.75
CA PRO A 127 -9.40 -8.39 11.13
C PRO A 127 -8.84 -9.35 10.07
N ALA A 128 -9.51 -10.49 9.85
CA ALA A 128 -9.02 -11.55 8.97
C ALA A 128 -8.66 -11.09 7.55
N GLU A 129 -9.45 -10.19 6.97
CA GLU A 129 -9.21 -9.63 5.64
C GLU A 129 -7.98 -8.73 5.55
N ALA A 130 -7.45 -8.28 6.69
CA ALA A 130 -6.23 -7.47 6.78
C ALA A 130 -4.97 -8.30 7.13
N GLY A 131 -5.13 -9.61 7.38
CA GLY A 131 -4.03 -10.51 7.73
C GLY A 131 -3.12 -10.91 6.57
N LEU A 132 -2.15 -11.79 6.86
CA LEU A 132 -1.25 -12.36 5.86
C LEU A 132 -2.01 -13.15 4.77
N ALA A 133 -1.48 -13.14 3.55
CA ALA A 133 -1.90 -14.07 2.51
C ALA A 133 -1.23 -15.45 2.73
N ASN A 134 -1.90 -16.51 2.29
CA ASN A 134 -1.32 -17.84 2.28
C ASN A 134 -0.28 -17.96 1.16
N VAL A 135 0.92 -18.42 1.52
CA VAL A 135 2.05 -18.61 0.60
C VAL A 135 2.56 -20.06 0.52
N SER A 136 1.80 -21.03 1.03
CA SER A 136 2.22 -22.45 1.07
C SER A 136 2.42 -23.09 -0.32
N THR A 137 1.87 -22.47 -1.37
CA THR A 137 1.95 -22.95 -2.75
C THR A 137 2.34 -21.79 -3.68
N PRO A 138 3.61 -21.35 -3.67
CA PRO A 138 4.05 -20.25 -4.52
C PRO A 138 3.97 -20.65 -6.00
N LYS A 139 3.54 -19.71 -6.84
CA LYS A 139 3.65 -19.83 -8.30
C LYS A 139 5.10 -19.66 -8.74
N THR A 140 5.78 -18.69 -8.12
CA THR A 140 7.17 -18.36 -8.43
C THR A 140 7.98 -18.24 -7.15
N VAL A 141 9.17 -18.82 -7.15
CA VAL A 141 10.18 -18.65 -6.09
C VAL A 141 11.36 -17.93 -6.71
N VAL A 142 11.65 -16.73 -6.23
CA VAL A 142 12.82 -15.94 -6.65
C VAL A 142 14.06 -16.49 -5.95
N GLY A 143 15.08 -16.88 -6.73
CA GLY A 143 16.33 -17.44 -6.22
C GLY A 143 16.32 -18.95 -6.03
N THR A 144 17.50 -19.49 -5.71
CA THR A 144 17.80 -20.93 -5.64
C THR A 144 18.43 -21.35 -4.32
N GLY A 145 18.45 -20.47 -3.32
CA GLY A 145 18.98 -20.74 -1.97
C GLY A 145 20.25 -19.97 -1.62
N THR A 146 20.64 -19.00 -2.43
CA THR A 146 21.82 -18.15 -2.16
C THR A 146 21.50 -16.68 -2.40
N ALA A 147 22.17 -15.77 -1.69
CA ALA A 147 21.91 -14.33 -1.84
C ALA A 147 22.14 -13.88 -3.29
N ALA A 148 23.21 -14.39 -3.93
CA ALA A 148 23.55 -14.08 -5.32
C ALA A 148 22.51 -14.57 -6.35
N SER A 149 21.68 -15.56 -6.00
CA SER A 149 20.64 -16.07 -6.90
C SER A 149 19.38 -15.18 -6.96
N CYS A 150 19.21 -14.26 -6.00
CA CYS A 150 18.10 -13.33 -5.96
C CYS A 150 18.48 -12.01 -6.65
N THR A 151 18.24 -11.94 -7.96
CA THR A 151 18.60 -10.80 -8.79
C THR A 151 17.42 -9.88 -9.05
N SER A 152 17.69 -8.63 -9.44
CA SER A 152 16.64 -7.70 -9.88
C SER A 152 15.80 -8.28 -11.02
N ALA A 153 16.44 -8.90 -12.02
CA ALA A 153 15.74 -9.49 -13.16
C ALA A 153 14.74 -10.57 -12.71
N ALA A 154 15.15 -11.46 -11.79
CA ALA A 154 14.27 -12.49 -11.27
C ALA A 154 13.06 -11.91 -10.50
N VAL A 155 13.24 -10.80 -9.77
CA VAL A 155 12.12 -10.10 -9.11
C VAL A 155 11.17 -9.50 -10.14
N VAL A 156 11.69 -8.79 -11.14
CA VAL A 156 10.89 -8.15 -12.19
C VAL A 156 10.09 -9.19 -12.98
N ASP A 157 10.72 -10.29 -13.37
CA ASP A 157 10.08 -11.38 -14.10
C ASP A 157 9.00 -12.09 -13.26
N ALA A 158 9.25 -12.28 -11.96
CA ALA A 158 8.27 -12.87 -11.06
C ALA A 158 7.04 -11.96 -10.89
N VAL A 159 7.24 -10.67 -10.64
CA VAL A 159 6.15 -9.69 -10.49
C VAL A 159 5.34 -9.57 -11.78
N ALA A 160 6.00 -9.57 -12.94
CA ALA A 160 5.33 -9.53 -14.24
C ALA A 160 4.45 -10.77 -14.50
N GLN A 161 4.74 -11.91 -13.86
CA GLN A 161 3.94 -13.13 -13.98
C GLN A 161 2.76 -13.19 -13.00
N GLY A 162 2.72 -12.33 -11.98
CA GLY A 162 1.71 -12.31 -10.93
C GLY A 162 1.62 -13.62 -10.11
N GLY A 163 0.50 -13.83 -9.44
CA GLY A 163 0.30 -14.96 -8.52
C GLY A 163 1.08 -14.81 -7.21
N VAL A 164 1.30 -15.93 -6.52
CA VAL A 164 2.04 -15.96 -5.24
C VAL A 164 3.53 -16.06 -5.50
N ILE A 165 4.28 -15.05 -5.03
CA ILE A 165 5.72 -14.88 -5.22
C ILE A 165 6.39 -14.94 -3.84
N THR A 166 7.36 -15.85 -3.71
CA THR A 166 8.20 -16.02 -2.52
C THR A 166 9.67 -15.96 -2.90
N PHE A 167 10.56 -15.94 -1.90
CA PHE A 167 12.00 -15.79 -2.11
C PHE A 167 12.78 -16.91 -1.43
N ASN A 168 13.77 -17.45 -2.13
CA ASN A 168 14.74 -18.41 -1.63
C ASN A 168 16.15 -17.85 -1.85
N CYS A 169 16.52 -16.86 -1.01
CA CYS A 169 17.78 -16.13 -1.11
C CYS A 169 18.85 -16.61 -0.13
N GLY A 170 18.64 -17.75 0.53
CA GLY A 170 19.46 -18.21 1.65
C GLY A 170 18.86 -17.82 3.01
N ALA A 171 19.57 -18.16 4.08
CA ALA A 171 19.07 -18.02 5.46
C ALA A 171 19.27 -16.62 6.06
N ASP A 172 20.22 -15.85 5.52
CA ASP A 172 20.54 -14.51 5.99
C ASP A 172 19.75 -13.44 5.24
N PRO A 173 19.47 -12.27 5.86
CA PRO A 173 18.83 -11.16 5.17
C PRO A 173 19.60 -10.72 3.91
N VAL A 174 18.88 -10.38 2.85
CA VAL A 174 19.45 -9.94 1.57
C VAL A 174 18.85 -8.61 1.12
N THR A 175 19.69 -7.75 0.56
CA THR A 175 19.23 -6.58 -0.20
C THR A 175 19.41 -6.83 -1.68
N ILE A 176 18.30 -6.81 -2.41
CA ILE A 176 18.25 -6.91 -3.87
C ILE A 176 18.25 -5.49 -4.43
N MET A 177 19.32 -5.15 -5.13
CA MET A 177 19.47 -3.87 -5.82
C MET A 177 18.63 -3.89 -7.10
N MET A 178 17.51 -3.18 -7.10
CA MET A 178 16.54 -3.21 -8.19
C MET A 178 17.03 -2.35 -9.33
N GLU A 179 17.42 -2.95 -10.45
CA GLU A 179 17.89 -2.29 -11.68
C GLU A 179 16.76 -1.81 -12.59
N GLN A 180 15.54 -2.31 -12.36
CA GLN A 180 14.32 -1.94 -13.06
C GLN A 180 13.14 -1.90 -12.09
N THR A 181 12.16 -1.05 -12.36
CA THR A 181 10.88 -1.04 -11.63
C THR A 181 10.11 -2.32 -11.94
N ALA A 182 9.72 -3.06 -10.92
CA ALA A 182 8.84 -4.21 -11.07
C ALA A 182 7.40 -3.72 -11.33
N LYS A 183 6.79 -4.19 -12.42
CA LYS A 183 5.45 -3.76 -12.83
C LYS A 183 4.48 -4.93 -12.84
N ILE A 184 3.33 -4.73 -12.21
CA ILE A 184 2.23 -5.69 -12.21
C ILE A 184 1.42 -5.52 -13.50
N PHE A 185 1.21 -6.61 -14.21
CA PHE A 185 0.27 -6.68 -15.33
C PHE A 185 -1.13 -7.02 -14.81
N ASN A 186 -2.12 -6.25 -15.27
CA ASN A 186 -3.48 -6.30 -14.71
C ASN A 186 -4.21 -7.61 -15.03
N ASP A 187 -3.75 -8.34 -16.05
CA ASP A 187 -4.30 -9.62 -16.50
C ASP A 187 -3.68 -10.85 -15.80
N LYS A 188 -2.84 -10.65 -14.77
CA LYS A 188 -2.14 -11.72 -14.04
C LYS A 188 -2.74 -12.05 -12.67
N GLY A 189 -3.90 -11.49 -12.36
CA GLY A 189 -4.64 -11.69 -11.12
C GLY A 189 -5.58 -12.91 -11.12
N PRO A 190 -6.55 -12.97 -10.18
CA PRO A 190 -6.95 -11.85 -9.31
C PRO A 190 -5.98 -11.59 -8.15
N GLU A 191 -5.41 -12.61 -7.52
CA GLU A 191 -4.53 -12.47 -6.36
C GLU A 191 -3.05 -12.42 -6.75
N ILE A 192 -2.35 -11.42 -6.24
CA ILE A 192 -0.90 -11.24 -6.40
C ILE A 192 -0.30 -11.04 -5.01
N VAL A 193 0.62 -11.92 -4.61
CA VAL A 193 1.26 -11.87 -3.29
C VAL A 193 2.75 -11.76 -3.48
N ILE A 194 3.36 -10.76 -2.87
CA ILE A 194 4.82 -10.62 -2.79
C ILE A 194 5.19 -10.81 -1.32
N ASP A 195 5.76 -11.97 -0.99
CA ASP A 195 6.17 -12.32 0.38
C ASP A 195 7.69 -12.46 0.47
N GLY A 196 8.34 -11.47 1.10
CA GLY A 196 9.78 -11.45 1.32
C GLY A 196 10.27 -12.38 2.44
N GLY A 197 9.37 -13.08 3.13
CA GLY A 197 9.70 -14.06 4.17
C GLY A 197 10.39 -13.48 5.42
N GLY A 198 10.44 -12.17 5.57
CA GLY A 198 11.15 -11.51 6.67
C GLY A 198 12.60 -11.13 6.35
N LEU A 199 13.14 -11.59 5.22
CA LEU A 199 14.58 -11.55 4.92
C LEU A 199 14.93 -10.67 3.73
N VAL A 200 13.95 -10.30 2.91
CA VAL A 200 14.21 -9.56 1.67
C VAL A 200 14.01 -8.06 1.84
N THR A 201 15.00 -7.32 1.36
CA THR A 201 14.93 -5.88 1.12
C THR A 201 15.06 -5.62 -0.38
N LEU A 202 14.16 -4.81 -0.95
CA LEU A 202 14.27 -4.30 -2.32
C LEU A 202 14.76 -2.84 -2.25
N SER A 203 15.91 -2.54 -2.86
CA SER A 203 16.45 -1.18 -2.91
C SER A 203 16.26 -0.56 -4.29
N GLY A 204 15.67 0.64 -4.33
CA GLY A 204 15.61 1.47 -5.54
C GLY A 204 16.93 2.18 -5.86
N MET A 205 17.96 2.01 -5.01
CA MET A 205 19.29 2.62 -5.11
C MET A 205 19.28 4.16 -5.21
N GLY A 206 18.24 4.81 -4.71
CA GLY A 206 18.01 6.25 -4.87
C GLY A 206 17.76 6.68 -6.31
N ALA A 207 17.50 5.74 -7.22
CA ALA A 207 17.46 5.99 -8.66
C ALA A 207 16.07 5.79 -9.28
N ARG A 208 15.20 4.97 -8.67
CA ARG A 208 13.92 4.60 -9.27
C ARG A 208 12.85 4.18 -8.25
N ARG A 209 11.60 4.22 -8.70
CA ARG A 209 10.49 3.53 -8.06
C ARG A 209 10.67 2.02 -8.14
N ILE A 210 10.27 1.30 -7.10
CA ILE A 210 10.53 -0.14 -6.96
C ILE A 210 9.38 -0.98 -7.51
N LEU A 211 8.14 -0.65 -7.13
CA LEU A 211 6.94 -1.41 -7.51
C LEU A 211 5.86 -0.49 -8.07
N TYR A 212 5.18 -0.96 -9.11
CA TYR A 212 4.13 -0.20 -9.80
C TYR A 212 2.96 -1.10 -10.19
N MET A 213 1.74 -0.63 -9.90
CA MET A 213 0.48 -1.23 -10.34
C MET A 213 -0.46 -0.12 -10.82
N ASN A 214 -0.97 -0.24 -12.04
CA ASN A 214 -1.89 0.76 -12.59
C ASN A 214 -2.88 0.11 -13.56
N THR A 215 -4.14 0.00 -13.14
CA THR A 215 -5.23 -0.48 -14.00
C THR A 215 -5.52 0.46 -15.16
N CYS A 216 -5.10 1.73 -15.08
CA CYS A 216 -5.28 2.73 -16.13
C CYS A 216 -4.13 2.81 -17.13
N ASP A 217 -3.02 2.11 -16.91
CA ASP A 217 -1.89 2.08 -17.83
C ASP A 217 -2.09 0.96 -18.87
N GLU A 218 -2.28 1.34 -20.13
CA GLU A 218 -2.48 0.39 -21.23
C GLU A 218 -1.28 -0.56 -21.42
N ASN A 219 -0.07 -0.13 -21.04
CA ASN A 219 1.11 -0.97 -21.11
C ASN A 219 1.06 -2.11 -20.08
N GLN A 220 0.25 -1.97 -19.03
CA GLN A 220 0.00 -3.05 -18.06
C GLN A 220 -1.26 -3.86 -18.40
N VAL A 221 -1.81 -3.69 -19.61
CA VAL A 221 -3.00 -4.34 -20.14
C VAL A 221 -4.28 -3.83 -19.48
N TRP A 222 -5.22 -3.32 -20.27
CA TRP A 222 -6.58 -3.05 -19.78
C TRP A 222 -7.40 -4.34 -19.78
N THR A 223 -8.03 -4.64 -18.66
CA THR A 223 -8.89 -5.83 -18.49
C THR A 223 -10.38 -5.51 -18.63
N THR A 224 -10.76 -4.23 -18.53
CA THR A 224 -12.14 -3.75 -18.69
C THR A 224 -12.17 -2.40 -19.42
N SER A 225 -13.36 -1.87 -19.72
CA SER A 225 -13.55 -0.56 -20.36
C SER A 225 -13.39 0.64 -19.41
N HIS A 226 -13.21 0.41 -18.10
CA HIS A 226 -13.01 1.44 -17.09
C HIS A 226 -11.88 1.04 -16.15
N CYS A 227 -10.96 1.95 -15.84
CA CYS A 227 -9.79 1.60 -15.03
C CYS A 227 -9.89 2.08 -13.57
N GLN A 228 -10.71 3.08 -13.29
CA GLN A 228 -10.77 3.82 -12.03
C GLN A 228 -11.50 3.10 -10.88
N ASP A 229 -12.07 1.93 -11.14
CA ASP A 229 -12.67 1.04 -10.13
C ASP A 229 -12.67 -0.39 -10.69
N GLN A 230 -11.60 -1.13 -10.44
CA GLN A 230 -11.48 -2.53 -10.85
C GLN A 230 -11.18 -3.37 -9.62
N ASP A 231 -11.88 -4.50 -9.44
CA ASP A 231 -11.73 -5.34 -8.25
C ASP A 231 -10.40 -6.11 -8.20
N HIS A 232 -9.66 -6.14 -9.32
CA HIS A 232 -8.35 -6.76 -9.48
C HIS A 232 -7.41 -5.84 -10.29
N PRO A 233 -6.07 -5.99 -10.15
CA PRO A 233 -5.36 -6.95 -9.30
C PRO A 233 -5.54 -6.73 -7.80
N ARG A 234 -5.46 -7.80 -7.01
CA ARG A 234 -5.50 -7.78 -5.54
C ARG A 234 -4.11 -8.08 -5.02
N LEU A 235 -3.39 -7.03 -4.68
CA LEU A 235 -2.00 -7.04 -4.27
C LEU A 235 -1.87 -7.14 -2.74
N THR A 236 -1.22 -8.21 -2.27
CA THR A 236 -0.70 -8.30 -0.90
C THR A 236 0.81 -8.16 -0.94
N ILE A 237 1.34 -7.16 -0.24
CA ILE A 237 2.78 -7.00 -0.01
C ILE A 237 3.03 -7.36 1.45
N GLN A 238 3.86 -8.38 1.70
CA GLN A 238 4.09 -8.85 3.06
C GLN A 238 5.52 -9.27 3.36
N ASN A 239 5.88 -9.17 4.64
CA ASN A 239 7.15 -9.60 5.21
C ASN A 239 8.37 -9.14 4.39
N ILE A 240 8.36 -7.90 3.92
CA ILE A 240 9.37 -7.37 2.99
C ILE A 240 9.68 -5.91 3.29
N THR A 241 10.90 -5.47 2.95
CA THR A 241 11.39 -4.11 3.16
C THR A 241 11.64 -3.41 1.82
N PHE A 242 11.28 -2.13 1.72
CA PHE A 242 11.55 -1.26 0.58
C PHE A 242 12.43 -0.09 1.03
N VAL A 243 13.57 0.11 0.35
CA VAL A 243 14.50 1.18 0.69
C VAL A 243 14.94 1.98 -0.53
N ASP A 244 15.31 3.23 -0.32
CA ASP A 244 15.94 4.09 -1.33
C ASP A 244 15.14 4.17 -2.66
N GLY A 245 13.82 4.07 -2.59
CA GLY A 245 12.93 4.30 -3.72
C GLY A 245 12.94 5.78 -4.10
N ASN A 246 12.98 6.08 -5.39
CA ASN A 246 12.99 7.45 -5.90
C ASN A 246 12.09 7.62 -7.12
N SER A 247 11.02 8.41 -7.00
CA SER A 247 10.12 8.73 -8.12
C SER A 247 10.34 10.11 -8.72
N LYS A 248 11.40 10.87 -8.35
CA LYS A 248 11.58 12.27 -8.81
C LYS A 248 11.71 12.44 -10.33
N SER A 249 12.06 11.37 -11.05
CA SER A 249 12.12 11.37 -12.52
C SER A 249 10.82 10.95 -13.19
N GLU A 250 9.80 10.57 -12.43
CA GLU A 250 8.49 10.16 -12.96
C GLU A 250 7.65 11.40 -13.26
N THR A 251 7.21 11.56 -14.51
CA THR A 251 6.48 12.77 -14.95
C THR A 251 4.99 12.53 -15.21
N GLU A 252 4.59 11.27 -15.45
CA GLU A 252 3.20 10.91 -15.74
C GLU A 252 2.45 10.46 -14.49
N TYR A 253 3.10 9.63 -13.67
CA TYR A 253 2.55 9.06 -12.44
C TYR A 253 3.50 9.35 -11.28
N ASP A 254 3.46 10.58 -10.77
CA ASP A 254 4.37 11.03 -9.71
C ASP A 254 3.89 10.60 -8.30
N GLY A 255 4.78 10.70 -7.32
CA GLY A 255 4.62 10.19 -5.96
C GLY A 255 4.92 8.70 -5.84
N GLY A 256 4.84 8.16 -4.63
CA GLY A 256 5.05 6.74 -4.38
C GLY A 256 6.50 6.32 -4.66
N GLY A 257 7.46 6.99 -4.02
CA GLY A 257 8.89 6.80 -4.26
C GLY A 257 9.32 5.34 -4.24
N ALA A 258 8.76 4.51 -3.35
CA ALA A 258 8.93 3.05 -3.41
C ALA A 258 7.82 2.37 -4.23
N VAL A 259 6.57 2.68 -3.93
CA VAL A 259 5.40 1.96 -4.45
C VAL A 259 4.32 2.93 -4.92
N TRP A 260 3.84 2.73 -6.15
CA TRP A 260 2.74 3.49 -6.71
C TRP A 260 1.63 2.54 -7.16
N ILE A 261 0.39 2.82 -6.74
CA ILE A 261 -0.77 1.98 -6.98
C ILE A 261 -1.96 2.81 -7.49
N ARG A 262 -2.62 2.35 -8.55
CA ARG A 262 -3.96 2.79 -8.96
C ARG A 262 -4.81 1.62 -9.41
N GLY A 263 -6.04 1.59 -8.91
CA GLY A 263 -6.99 0.52 -9.19
C GLY A 263 -6.72 -0.75 -8.38
N GLY A 264 -7.57 -1.75 -8.57
CA GLY A 264 -7.43 -3.01 -7.85
C GLY A 264 -7.70 -2.87 -6.36
N ARG A 265 -7.05 -3.76 -5.60
CA ARG A 265 -6.95 -3.70 -4.14
C ARG A 265 -5.50 -3.87 -3.73
N VAL A 266 -5.08 -3.10 -2.73
CA VAL A 266 -3.77 -3.31 -2.08
C VAL A 266 -3.91 -3.45 -0.56
N ARG A 267 -3.08 -4.30 0.04
CA ARG A 267 -2.80 -4.33 1.48
C ARG A 267 -1.32 -4.57 1.78
N LEU A 268 -0.86 -4.00 2.89
CA LEU A 268 0.49 -4.13 3.42
C LEU A 268 0.45 -4.84 4.78
N VAL A 269 1.25 -5.88 4.97
CA VAL A 269 1.30 -6.63 6.23
C VAL A 269 2.75 -6.96 6.60
N ASN A 270 3.22 -6.52 7.77
CA ASN A 270 4.64 -6.66 8.14
C ASN A 270 5.54 -6.10 7.05
N THR A 271 5.50 -4.79 6.82
CA THR A 271 6.35 -4.16 5.82
C THR A 271 7.11 -2.98 6.38
N ARG A 272 8.17 -2.57 5.68
CA ARG A 272 9.03 -1.47 6.10
C ARG A 272 9.43 -0.61 4.91
N PHE A 273 9.42 0.69 5.08
CA PHE A 273 9.72 1.67 4.05
C PHE A 273 10.70 2.70 4.60
N PHE A 274 11.93 2.72 4.05
CA PHE A 274 12.99 3.60 4.52
C PHE A 274 13.63 4.43 3.41
N ASN A 275 13.96 5.69 3.71
CA ASN A 275 14.72 6.59 2.85
C ASN A 275 14.15 6.71 1.42
N ASN A 276 12.82 6.62 1.30
CA ASN A 276 12.17 6.74 0.01
C ASN A 276 11.85 8.21 -0.26
N ILE A 277 11.95 8.63 -1.51
CA ILE A 277 11.73 10.02 -1.92
C ILE A 277 10.80 10.11 -3.13
N CYS A 278 9.95 11.14 -3.12
CA CYS A 278 9.20 11.55 -4.32
C CYS A 278 9.49 13.03 -4.64
N ALA A 279 8.74 13.64 -5.56
CA ALA A 279 8.91 15.05 -5.90
C ALA A 279 8.94 15.93 -4.66
N SER A 280 9.82 16.94 -4.66
CA SER A 280 10.03 17.83 -3.51
C SER A 280 8.91 18.84 -3.32
N GLU A 281 8.17 19.16 -4.38
CA GLU A 281 7.18 20.24 -4.42
C GLU A 281 6.00 19.82 -5.29
N GLY A 282 4.89 20.56 -5.21
CA GLY A 282 3.71 20.35 -6.03
C GLY A 282 2.47 20.01 -5.20
N PRO A 283 1.29 20.58 -5.56
CA PRO A 283 0.02 20.17 -4.98
C PRO A 283 -0.28 18.72 -5.37
N ASP A 284 -0.98 17.98 -4.51
CA ASP A 284 -1.41 16.62 -4.81
C ASP A 284 -0.29 15.72 -5.35
N VAL A 285 0.92 15.87 -4.83
CA VAL A 285 2.02 14.92 -5.05
C VAL A 285 2.62 14.53 -3.72
N GLY A 286 2.77 13.23 -3.47
CA GLY A 286 3.26 12.80 -2.17
C GLY A 286 3.46 11.30 -2.04
N GLY A 287 3.55 10.85 -0.79
CA GLY A 287 3.73 9.44 -0.46
C GLY A 287 5.13 9.02 -0.85
N ALA A 288 6.14 9.48 -0.10
CA ALA A 288 7.52 9.14 -0.45
C ALA A 288 7.73 7.61 -0.42
N ALA A 289 7.02 6.89 0.45
CA ALA A 289 6.96 5.44 0.41
C ALA A 289 5.87 4.91 -0.54
N LEU A 290 4.60 5.16 -0.21
CA LEU A 290 3.45 4.58 -0.90
C LEU A 290 2.48 5.66 -1.35
N ARG A 291 2.01 5.53 -2.59
CA ARG A 291 0.93 6.34 -3.14
C ARG A 291 -0.19 5.47 -3.72
N VAL A 292 -1.44 5.77 -3.38
CA VAL A 292 -2.61 4.97 -3.80
C VAL A 292 -3.75 5.83 -4.36
N PHE A 293 -4.40 5.31 -5.39
CA PHE A 293 -5.60 5.86 -6.03
C PHE A 293 -6.60 4.75 -6.36
N SER A 294 -7.87 5.11 -6.54
CA SER A 294 -8.89 4.23 -7.18
C SER A 294 -9.01 2.84 -6.54
N GLN A 295 -8.88 2.75 -5.21
CA GLN A 295 -9.05 1.51 -4.48
C GLN A 295 -10.50 1.03 -4.65
N SER A 296 -10.67 -0.22 -5.09
CA SER A 296 -11.97 -0.66 -5.60
C SER A 296 -13.10 -0.69 -4.57
N ALA A 297 -14.29 -0.32 -5.03
CA ALA A 297 -15.53 -0.21 -4.26
C ALA A 297 -15.45 0.75 -3.05
N GLY A 298 -14.49 1.69 -3.06
CA GLY A 298 -14.27 2.62 -1.93
C GLY A 298 -13.81 1.95 -0.64
N LEU A 299 -13.49 0.65 -0.69
CA LEU A 299 -13.04 -0.11 0.46
C LEU A 299 -11.63 0.32 0.88
N PRO A 300 -11.25 0.19 2.17
CA PRO A 300 -9.98 0.73 2.61
C PRO A 300 -8.78 -0.05 2.06
N VAL A 301 -7.64 0.64 2.01
CA VAL A 301 -6.31 0.01 2.02
C VAL A 301 -5.99 -0.40 3.45
N TYR A 302 -5.63 -1.66 3.65
CA TYR A 302 -5.14 -2.15 4.94
C TYR A 302 -3.63 -1.98 5.04
N VAL A 303 -3.19 -1.35 6.13
CA VAL A 303 -1.78 -1.20 6.49
C VAL A 303 -1.61 -1.76 7.89
N VAL A 304 -0.99 -2.94 8.00
CA VAL A 304 -0.91 -3.69 9.24
C VAL A 304 0.53 -3.91 9.62
N ASN A 305 0.86 -3.61 10.87
CA ASN A 305 2.18 -3.84 11.45
C ASN A 305 3.31 -3.34 10.53
N THR A 306 3.19 -2.11 10.04
CA THR A 306 4.08 -1.54 9.02
C THR A 306 4.82 -0.32 9.56
N THR A 307 6.07 -0.13 9.16
CA THR A 307 6.88 1.04 9.54
C THR A 307 7.23 1.89 8.32
N PHE A 308 6.91 3.18 8.41
CA PHE A 308 7.35 4.23 7.49
C PHE A 308 8.35 5.13 8.24
N GLY A 309 9.63 4.98 7.92
CA GLY A 309 10.72 5.62 8.67
C GLY A 309 11.07 4.88 9.97
N GLY A 310 10.84 5.48 11.13
CA GLY A 310 10.98 4.79 12.42
C GLY A 310 12.29 5.03 13.18
N LYS A 311 13.26 5.75 12.61
CA LYS A 311 14.47 6.20 13.32
C LYS A 311 15.01 7.47 12.67
N ASP A 312 15.64 8.33 13.46
CA ASP A 312 16.46 9.43 12.95
C ASP A 312 17.66 8.92 12.15
N GLY A 313 18.32 9.80 11.40
CA GLY A 313 19.51 9.46 10.62
C GLY A 313 19.22 8.97 9.20
N GLY A 314 18.08 9.39 8.63
CA GLY A 314 17.79 9.19 7.20
C GLY A 314 16.84 8.04 6.86
N TYR A 315 16.16 7.42 7.85
CA TYR A 315 15.17 6.38 7.54
C TYR A 315 13.83 6.94 7.07
N GLY A 316 13.47 8.16 7.46
CA GLY A 316 12.21 8.78 7.06
C GLY A 316 12.10 9.04 5.56
N GLY A 317 10.87 8.98 5.04
CA GLY A 317 10.61 9.37 3.65
C GLY A 317 10.50 10.88 3.49
N ILE A 318 10.85 11.37 2.29
CA ILE A 318 10.82 12.81 1.97
C ILE A 318 10.03 13.03 0.66
N GLY A 319 8.98 13.83 0.74
CA GLY A 319 8.16 14.19 -0.42
C GLY A 319 7.57 15.58 -0.32
N SER A 320 6.89 16.03 -1.38
CA SER A 320 6.15 17.29 -1.38
C SER A 320 5.08 17.26 -0.29
N ASN A 321 4.28 16.20 -0.27
CA ASN A 321 3.29 15.88 0.74
C ASN A 321 3.47 14.44 1.22
N GLY A 322 2.93 14.08 2.38
CA GLY A 322 2.85 12.68 2.80
C GLY A 322 4.22 11.99 2.82
N GLY A 323 5.13 12.40 3.70
CA GLY A 323 6.49 11.82 3.72
C GLY A 323 6.48 10.29 3.91
N GLY A 324 5.46 9.75 4.57
CA GLY A 324 5.17 8.32 4.58
C GLY A 324 4.29 7.92 3.40
N ILE A 325 2.98 8.15 3.52
CA ILE A 325 1.97 7.73 2.54
C ILE A 325 1.15 8.89 2.00
N SER A 326 0.63 8.73 0.78
CA SER A 326 -0.37 9.62 0.23
C SER A 326 -1.47 8.90 -0.55
N SER A 327 -2.62 9.57 -0.69
CA SER A 327 -3.67 9.13 -1.60
C SER A 327 -4.60 10.24 -2.04
N ILE A 328 -5.31 9.99 -3.15
CA ILE A 328 -6.48 10.77 -3.57
C ILE A 328 -7.68 9.83 -3.71
N GLY A 329 -8.77 10.12 -2.99
CA GLY A 329 -10.03 9.37 -3.04
C GLY A 329 -9.94 7.95 -2.48
N VAL A 330 -9.10 7.73 -1.46
CA VAL A 330 -8.88 6.39 -0.87
C VAL A 330 -9.05 6.45 0.64
N SER A 331 -9.81 5.48 1.16
CA SER A 331 -9.92 5.21 2.60
C SER A 331 -8.75 4.36 3.08
N TRP A 332 -8.32 4.58 4.32
CA TRP A 332 -7.24 3.83 4.96
C TRP A 332 -7.71 3.15 6.25
N THR A 333 -7.21 1.96 6.50
CA THR A 333 -7.27 1.32 7.82
C THR A 333 -5.86 0.90 8.23
N ILE A 334 -5.31 1.65 9.18
CA ILE A 334 -3.93 1.54 9.64
C ILE A 334 -3.95 0.93 11.05
N ILE A 335 -3.29 -0.21 11.20
CA ILE A 335 -3.34 -1.02 12.42
C ILE A 335 -1.91 -1.33 12.88
N ASN A 336 -1.62 -1.08 14.16
CA ASN A 336 -0.37 -1.43 14.82
C ASN A 336 0.89 -0.92 14.08
N SER A 337 0.83 0.25 13.46
CA SER A 337 1.87 0.73 12.55
C SER A 337 2.67 1.89 13.14
N LEU A 338 3.80 2.22 12.52
CA LEU A 338 4.69 3.31 12.93
C LEU A 338 4.95 4.26 11.76
N PHE A 339 4.72 5.55 11.97
CA PHE A 339 5.12 6.62 11.08
C PHE A 339 6.05 7.56 11.83
N SER A 340 7.33 7.58 11.48
CA SER A 340 8.26 8.47 12.18
C SER A 340 9.40 8.98 11.34
N TYR A 341 9.83 10.22 11.63
CA TYR A 341 10.91 10.93 10.95
C TYR A 341 10.66 11.25 9.47
N ASN A 342 9.41 11.16 9.00
CA ASN A 342 9.04 11.51 7.64
C ASN A 342 8.92 13.03 7.47
N LYS A 343 9.14 13.52 6.24
CA LYS A 343 9.13 14.95 5.93
C LYS A 343 8.28 15.29 4.71
N ALA A 344 7.36 16.23 4.88
CA ALA A 344 6.67 16.90 3.79
C ALA A 344 7.31 18.29 3.56
N ILE A 345 8.13 18.39 2.51
CA ILE A 345 9.01 19.53 2.25
C ILE A 345 8.50 20.50 1.18
N GLY A 346 7.34 20.22 0.57
CA GLY A 346 6.68 21.17 -0.32
C GLY A 346 6.29 22.46 0.42
N ASN A 347 5.76 23.45 -0.29
CA ASN A 347 5.39 24.71 0.34
C ASN A 347 4.22 25.38 -0.38
N GLY A 348 3.24 25.86 0.39
CA GLY A 348 2.07 26.58 -0.12
C GLY A 348 0.77 25.79 -0.17
N GLY A 349 0.75 24.55 0.31
CA GLY A 349 -0.48 23.80 0.52
C GLY A 349 -1.13 23.23 -0.74
N ASN A 350 -2.37 22.78 -0.59
CA ASN A 350 -3.25 22.35 -1.67
C ASN A 350 -4.64 23.01 -1.53
N PRO A 351 -5.12 23.81 -2.49
CA PRO A 351 -4.39 24.32 -3.66
C PRO A 351 -3.17 25.17 -3.26
N ALA A 352 -2.24 25.38 -4.20
CA ALA A 352 -1.03 26.16 -3.93
C ALA A 352 -1.35 27.65 -3.70
N ASP A 353 -0.78 28.22 -2.64
CA ASP A 353 -0.81 29.64 -2.36
C ASP A 353 -0.15 30.46 -3.49
N PRO A 354 -0.59 31.71 -3.74
CA PRO A 354 -0.01 32.56 -4.76
C PRO A 354 1.52 32.69 -4.62
N GLY A 355 2.25 32.36 -5.70
CA GLY A 355 3.71 32.47 -5.75
C GLY A 355 4.47 31.31 -5.10
N THR A 356 3.79 30.25 -4.71
CA THR A 356 4.40 29.02 -4.17
C THR A 356 4.25 27.85 -5.15
N PRO A 357 5.14 26.84 -5.07
CA PRO A 357 5.03 25.65 -5.92
C PRO A 357 3.96 24.65 -5.45
N GLY A 358 3.41 24.81 -4.24
CA GLY A 358 2.42 23.93 -3.64
C GLY A 358 3.02 22.78 -2.83
N GLY A 359 2.15 22.13 -2.07
CA GLY A 359 2.45 21.02 -1.18
C GLY A 359 2.93 21.44 0.21
N GLY A 360 3.64 20.54 0.89
CA GLY A 360 4.06 20.73 2.27
C GLY A 360 2.98 20.33 3.27
N SER A 361 2.15 19.34 2.94
CA SER A 361 1.06 18.88 3.80
C SER A 361 1.24 17.42 4.21
N GLY A 362 0.89 17.09 5.45
CA GLY A 362 0.86 15.71 5.93
C GLY A 362 2.26 15.14 6.11
N GLY A 363 2.97 15.52 7.18
CA GLY A 363 4.34 15.05 7.42
C GLY A 363 4.48 13.52 7.34
N ALA A 364 3.52 12.79 7.94
CA ALA A 364 3.39 11.34 7.77
C ALA A 364 2.36 10.95 6.70
N ILE A 365 1.13 11.45 6.81
CA ILE A 365 -0.02 11.01 6.01
C ILE A 365 -0.65 12.21 5.29
N TYR A 366 -0.77 12.09 3.97
CA TYR A 366 -1.57 12.99 3.13
C TYR A 366 -2.78 12.23 2.56
N ASN A 367 -3.99 12.61 2.93
CA ASN A 367 -5.21 11.98 2.47
C ASN A 367 -6.19 13.04 1.95
N ASP A 368 -6.35 13.11 0.64
CA ASP A 368 -7.29 14.03 -0.03
C ASP A 368 -8.37 13.21 -0.77
N GLY A 369 -9.56 13.76 -0.97
CA GLY A 369 -10.65 13.09 -1.66
C GLY A 369 -12.02 13.67 -1.33
N ASN A 370 -13.08 12.93 -1.68
CA ASN A 370 -14.46 13.26 -1.33
C ASN A 370 -14.87 12.43 -0.10
N GLU A 371 -15.68 11.38 -0.31
CA GLU A 371 -16.05 10.45 0.75
C GLU A 371 -14.92 9.45 1.00
N MET A 372 -14.33 9.54 2.20
CA MET A 372 -13.24 8.65 2.61
C MET A 372 -13.15 8.59 4.13
N THR A 373 -12.66 7.47 4.65
CA THR A 373 -12.40 7.31 6.08
C THR A 373 -10.92 7.02 6.32
N LEU A 374 -10.31 7.76 7.25
CA LEU A 374 -9.00 7.45 7.81
C LEU A 374 -9.18 6.79 9.18
N SER A 375 -9.00 5.47 9.25
CA SER A 375 -9.07 4.69 10.49
C SER A 375 -7.66 4.31 10.96
N ILE A 376 -7.34 4.63 12.21
CA ILE A 376 -6.03 4.44 12.83
C ILE A 376 -6.21 3.75 14.18
N CYS A 377 -5.54 2.61 14.38
CA CYS A 377 -5.63 1.83 15.61
C CYS A 377 -4.25 1.31 16.05
N GLY A 378 -3.89 1.40 17.33
CA GLY A 378 -2.63 0.84 17.84
C GLY A 378 -1.37 1.47 17.25
N THR A 379 -1.50 2.64 16.62
CA THR A 379 -0.50 3.21 15.71
C THR A 379 0.20 4.40 16.34
N ARG A 380 1.48 4.57 16.03
CA ARG A 380 2.29 5.69 16.50
C ARG A 380 2.71 6.58 15.34
N ILE A 381 2.50 7.89 15.49
CA ILE A 381 2.88 8.92 14.52
C ILE A 381 3.68 10.00 15.23
N GLU A 382 5.00 9.98 15.08
CA GLU A 382 5.89 10.86 15.85
C GLU A 382 7.12 11.36 15.09
N TYR A 383 7.63 12.53 15.48
CA TYR A 383 8.84 13.12 14.91
C TYR A 383 8.79 13.39 13.40
N ASN A 384 7.60 13.48 12.81
CA ASN A 384 7.44 13.89 11.42
C ASN A 384 7.50 15.43 11.30
N GLU A 385 7.95 15.93 10.16
CA GLU A 385 8.13 17.36 9.90
C GLU A 385 7.32 17.82 8.68
N VAL A 386 6.80 19.04 8.74
CA VAL A 386 6.02 19.62 7.65
C VAL A 386 6.22 21.13 7.53
N ASN A 387 6.08 21.67 6.33
CA ASN A 387 6.15 23.11 6.08
C ASN A 387 4.80 23.83 6.19
N ALA A 388 3.73 23.30 5.59
CA ALA A 388 2.44 24.00 5.46
C ALA A 388 1.38 23.51 6.47
N TYR A 389 0.90 22.28 6.34
CA TYR A 389 -0.27 21.78 7.08
C TYR A 389 -0.06 20.37 7.62
N GLY A 390 -0.72 20.03 8.73
CA GLY A 390 -0.80 18.65 9.23
C GLY A 390 0.55 17.98 9.45
N SER A 391 1.25 18.25 10.56
CA SER A 391 2.57 17.66 10.79
C SER A 391 2.53 16.14 10.99
N ALA A 392 1.41 15.63 11.52
CA ALA A 392 1.10 14.20 11.50
C ALA A 392 0.22 13.85 10.30
N ILE A 393 -0.97 14.45 10.24
CA ILE A 393 -2.04 14.08 9.32
C ILE A 393 -2.55 15.33 8.61
N PHE A 394 -2.60 15.27 7.29
CA PHE A 394 -3.42 16.16 6.48
C PHE A 394 -4.55 15.34 5.86
N PHE A 395 -5.79 15.72 6.15
CA PHE A 395 -7.00 15.03 5.69
C PHE A 395 -8.01 16.04 5.16
N VAL A 396 -8.34 15.98 3.87
CA VAL A 396 -9.31 16.89 3.24
C VAL A 396 -10.39 16.09 2.52
N SER A 397 -11.61 16.12 3.07
CA SER A 397 -12.81 15.65 2.38
C SER A 397 -13.48 16.86 1.70
N ASN A 398 -13.28 16.98 0.40
CA ASN A 398 -13.71 18.14 -0.40
C ASN A 398 -15.24 18.33 -0.42
N ASN A 399 -16.00 17.25 -0.24
CA ASN A 399 -17.45 17.27 -0.13
C ASN A 399 -17.97 17.17 1.32
N HIS A 400 -17.06 17.24 2.32
CA HIS A 400 -17.37 17.23 3.74
C HIS A 400 -18.11 15.96 4.23
N THR A 401 -17.91 14.81 3.57
CA THR A 401 -18.55 13.54 3.97
C THR A 401 -17.59 12.53 4.59
N GLY A 402 -16.29 12.77 4.54
CA GLY A 402 -15.27 11.91 5.12
C GLY A 402 -15.07 12.09 6.62
N ASP A 403 -14.42 11.12 7.26
CA ASP A 403 -14.20 11.10 8.71
C ASP A 403 -12.85 10.50 9.12
N ILE A 404 -12.40 10.84 10.33
CA ILE A 404 -11.18 10.30 10.95
C ILE A 404 -11.54 9.56 12.23
N ARG A 405 -11.01 8.35 12.39
CA ARG A 405 -11.19 7.49 13.56
C ARG A 405 -9.82 7.12 14.11
N ILE A 406 -9.55 7.49 15.36
CA ILE A 406 -8.27 7.23 16.03
C ILE A 406 -8.58 6.49 17.33
N ASP A 407 -8.10 5.26 17.44
CA ASP A 407 -8.22 4.43 18.63
C ASP A 407 -6.84 3.97 19.09
N LYS A 408 -6.60 3.91 20.40
CA LYS A 408 -5.40 3.26 20.96
C LYS A 408 -4.08 3.71 20.34
N SER A 409 -3.97 4.98 19.98
CA SER A 409 -2.87 5.50 19.16
C SER A 409 -2.16 6.68 19.82
N VAL A 410 -0.93 6.93 19.40
CA VAL A 410 -0.10 8.03 19.93
C VAL A 410 0.37 8.91 18.78
N ILE A 411 -0.01 10.18 18.82
CA ILE A 411 0.40 11.22 17.86
C ILE A 411 1.08 12.33 18.65
N THR A 412 2.41 12.43 18.54
CA THR A 412 3.19 13.35 19.37
C THR A 412 4.50 13.75 18.72
N ASN A 413 5.07 14.88 19.15
CA ASN A 413 6.40 15.34 18.74
C ASN A 413 6.58 15.55 17.22
N ASN A 414 5.49 15.73 16.46
CA ASN A 414 5.57 16.15 15.07
C ASN A 414 5.72 17.69 15.02
N LYS A 415 6.48 18.20 14.05
CA LYS A 415 6.94 19.59 14.02
C LYS A 415 6.50 20.32 12.76
N GLY A 416 6.33 21.63 12.92
CA GLY A 416 5.92 22.54 11.85
C GLY A 416 4.43 22.47 11.56
N GLY A 417 4.04 23.09 10.45
CA GLY A 417 2.66 23.14 9.99
C GLY A 417 1.74 24.09 10.76
N SER A 418 0.53 24.23 10.24
CA SER A 418 -0.53 25.08 10.76
C SER A 418 -1.91 24.48 10.43
N TRP A 419 -2.99 25.23 10.68
CA TRP A 419 -4.38 24.80 10.45
C TRP A 419 -4.76 23.54 11.25
N TYR A 420 -4.88 23.70 12.57
CA TYR A 420 -5.24 22.66 13.53
C TYR A 420 -6.55 23.02 14.25
N PRO A 421 -7.70 22.93 13.57
CA PRO A 421 -8.95 23.48 14.11
C PRO A 421 -9.47 22.71 15.32
N LYS A 422 -9.18 21.41 15.42
CA LYS A 422 -9.72 20.55 16.50
C LYS A 422 -8.63 19.85 17.33
N TYR A 423 -7.62 19.29 16.68
CA TYR A 423 -6.53 18.57 17.34
C TYR A 423 -5.18 19.07 16.81
N PRO A 424 -4.16 19.21 17.67
CA PRO A 424 -2.83 19.60 17.22
C PRO A 424 -2.29 18.56 16.22
N GLN A 425 -1.46 19.02 15.27
CA GLN A 425 -0.78 18.19 14.27
C GLN A 425 -1.69 17.55 13.21
N ILE A 426 -3.02 17.70 13.33
CA ILE A 426 -4.02 17.19 12.39
C ILE A 426 -4.70 18.37 11.70
N SER A 427 -4.51 18.46 10.39
CA SER A 427 -5.21 19.41 9.53
C SER A 427 -6.37 18.73 8.82
N ALA A 428 -7.56 19.26 9.03
CA ALA A 428 -8.80 18.85 8.38
C ALA A 428 -9.80 20.01 8.45
N HIS A 429 -10.89 19.95 7.68
CA HIS A 429 -11.96 20.95 7.82
C HIS A 429 -12.53 20.96 9.24
N ASP A 430 -12.94 22.13 9.72
CA ASP A 430 -13.45 22.34 11.08
C ASP A 430 -14.67 21.46 11.40
N ASP A 431 -15.43 21.07 10.37
CA ASP A 431 -16.60 20.21 10.45
C ASP A 431 -16.29 18.71 10.21
N THR A 432 -15.04 18.35 9.91
CA THR A 432 -14.64 16.95 9.75
C THR A 432 -14.88 16.19 11.07
N PRO A 433 -15.70 15.13 11.08
CA PRO A 433 -15.83 14.28 12.24
C PRO A 433 -14.51 13.59 12.57
N ILE A 434 -13.98 13.85 13.76
CA ILE A 434 -12.79 13.19 14.30
C ILE A 434 -13.18 12.55 15.64
N VAL A 435 -13.19 11.22 15.66
CA VAL A 435 -13.43 10.38 16.84
C VAL A 435 -12.10 9.89 17.38
N VAL A 436 -11.84 10.16 18.67
CA VAL A 436 -10.60 9.79 19.35
C VAL A 436 -10.95 8.99 20.61
N THR A 437 -10.43 7.77 20.72
CA THR A 437 -10.65 6.87 21.87
C THR A 437 -9.30 6.33 22.33
N ASP A 438 -9.07 6.26 23.65
CA ASP A 438 -7.87 5.68 24.27
C ASP A 438 -6.53 6.12 23.61
N SER A 439 -6.47 7.37 23.14
CA SER A 439 -5.37 7.88 22.31
C SER A 439 -4.79 9.17 22.87
N THR A 440 -3.52 9.40 22.58
CA THR A 440 -2.81 10.64 22.92
C THR A 440 -2.53 11.43 21.65
N ILE A 441 -2.95 12.71 21.62
CA ILE A 441 -2.66 13.65 20.53
C ILE A 441 -2.13 14.94 21.15
N GLN A 442 -0.84 15.23 20.95
CA GLN A 442 -0.11 16.31 21.65
C GLN A 442 0.81 17.09 20.73
#